data_AF-Q6ARQ6-F1
#
_entry.id   AF-Q6ARQ6-F1
#
_cell.length_a   1.000
_cell.length_b   1.000
_cell.length_c   1.000
_cell.angle_alpha   90.00
_cell.angle_beta   90.00
_cell.angle_gamma   90.00
#
_symmetry.space_group_name_H-M   'P 1'
#
loop_
_entity.id
_entity.type
_entity.pdbx_description
1 polymer ?
#
loop_
_entity_poly.entity_id
_entity_poly.type
_entity_poly.pdbx_seq_one_letter_code
_entity_poly.pdbx_strand_id
1 'polypeptide(L)'
;MEVFNNRELASALLVSVVLLYCLRQSRVRNAFVQLIKVFFQREIVTPFVIFSLFTVGVVWCLREVAIWDTSQVKNTVVWFLFVGSVQLSNTVNVDSGVQYLKRALKQQFQVIVLIEFLVAFHSYGFITELILVTVSTFIACCSVVASTDPKFQKVKSVFGIALSILGIYLFIDSLSYVSDDVDKFFNISTLRDFLVPMLLSVSIIPYVYCFYCYITYEKAYIKTRIYTDSSELRRYAKFKSFIEFRGNPEIINCWLCYSCIPEFKSKQTIAESIHEYKKITTN
;
A
#
# COMPACT_ATOMS: atom_id res chain seq x y z
N MET A 1 5.88 -11.45 -29.32
CA MET A 1 6.42 -10.90 -28.07
C MET A 1 5.73 -11.63 -26.94
N GLU A 2 6.46 -12.43 -26.18
CA GLU A 2 5.91 -13.03 -24.96
C GLU A 2 5.68 -11.91 -23.95
N VAL A 3 4.42 -11.66 -23.61
CA VAL A 3 4.02 -10.57 -22.69
C VAL A 3 4.46 -10.89 -21.26
N PHE A 4 4.54 -12.17 -20.92
CA PHE A 4 4.85 -12.66 -19.58
C PHE A 4 6.12 -13.50 -19.55
N ASN A 5 6.92 -13.30 -18.51
CA ASN A 5 8.10 -14.08 -18.24
C ASN A 5 7.75 -15.43 -17.58
N ASN A 6 8.65 -16.42 -17.67
CA ASN A 6 8.47 -17.75 -17.07
C ASN A 6 8.13 -17.69 -15.58
N ARG A 7 8.73 -16.76 -14.83
CA ARG A 7 8.39 -16.51 -13.42
C ARG A 7 6.97 -16.03 -13.21
N GLU A 8 6.52 -15.09 -14.05
CA GLU A 8 5.17 -14.54 -13.98
C GLU A 8 4.14 -15.63 -14.32
N LEU A 9 4.42 -16.45 -15.33
CA LEU A 9 3.60 -17.59 -15.71
C LEU A 9 3.55 -18.66 -14.60
N ALA A 10 4.70 -19.01 -14.02
CA ALA A 10 4.79 -19.96 -12.90
C ALA A 10 3.98 -19.47 -11.69
N SER A 11 4.11 -18.19 -11.35
CA SER A 11 3.38 -17.56 -10.25
C SER A 11 1.88 -17.50 -10.52
N ALA A 12 1.48 -17.13 -11.73
CA ALA A 12 0.08 -17.10 -12.14
C ALA A 12 -0.56 -18.49 -12.12
N LEU A 13 0.16 -19.52 -12.58
CA LEU A 13 -0.28 -20.91 -12.53
C LEU A 13 -0.52 -21.36 -11.08
N LEU A 14 0.47 -21.15 -10.20
CA LEU A 14 0.37 -21.53 -8.79
C LEU A 14 -0.81 -20.83 -8.10
N VAL A 15 -0.94 -19.51 -8.27
CA VAL A 15 -2.05 -18.73 -7.71
C VAL A 15 -3.39 -19.22 -8.25
N SER A 16 -3.48 -19.52 -9.55
CA SER A 16 -4.71 -20.03 -10.16
C SER A 16 -5.13 -21.38 -9.59
N VAL A 17 -4.17 -22.31 -9.42
CA VAL A 17 -4.43 -23.63 -8.84
C VAL A 17 -4.93 -23.50 -7.39
N VAL A 18 -4.26 -22.67 -6.58
CA VAL A 18 -4.65 -22.42 -5.18
C VAL A 18 -6.02 -21.77 -5.11
N LEU A 19 -6.30 -20.76 -5.93
CA LEU A 19 -7.60 -20.08 -5.98
C LEU A 19 -8.72 -21.04 -6.37
N LEU A 20 -8.53 -21.84 -7.43
CA LEU A 20 -9.53 -22.82 -7.86
C LEU A 20 -9.81 -23.87 -6.78
N TYR A 21 -8.76 -24.31 -6.07
CA TYR A 21 -8.91 -25.21 -4.93
C TYR A 21 -9.70 -24.56 -3.79
N CYS A 22 -9.34 -23.34 -3.40
CA CYS A 22 -10.01 -22.58 -2.35
C CYS A 22 -11.49 -22.30 -2.68
N LEU A 23 -11.82 -21.96 -3.93
CA LEU A 23 -13.19 -21.69 -4.38
C LEU A 23 -14.12 -22.91 -4.35
N ARG A 24 -13.58 -24.14 -4.25
CA ARG A 24 -14.40 -25.34 -4.00
C ARG A 24 -15.06 -25.31 -2.61
N GLN A 25 -14.48 -24.59 -1.66
CA GLN A 25 -15.05 -24.46 -0.32
C GLN A 25 -16.15 -23.39 -0.32
N SER A 26 -17.37 -23.77 0.04
CA SER A 26 -18.54 -22.88 0.08
C SER A 26 -18.30 -21.63 0.96
N ARG A 27 -17.56 -21.80 2.06
CA ARG A 27 -17.19 -20.72 2.99
C ARG A 27 -16.30 -19.69 2.32
N VAL A 28 -15.29 -20.12 1.58
CA VAL A 28 -14.36 -19.23 0.85
C VAL A 28 -15.07 -18.54 -0.30
N ARG A 29 -15.91 -19.25 -1.05
CA ARG A 29 -16.72 -18.65 -2.12
C ARG A 29 -17.61 -17.53 -1.60
N ASN A 30 -18.28 -17.74 -0.47
CA ASN A 30 -19.12 -16.71 0.14
C ASN A 30 -18.29 -15.51 0.61
N ALA A 31 -17.13 -15.75 1.25
CA ALA A 31 -16.21 -14.69 1.64
C ALA A 31 -15.69 -13.90 0.43
N PHE A 32 -15.38 -14.59 -0.68
CA PHE A 32 -14.93 -13.97 -1.93
C PHE A 32 -15.99 -13.06 -2.54
N VAL A 33 -17.26 -13.51 -2.60
CA VAL A 33 -18.38 -12.69 -3.07
C VAL A 33 -18.59 -11.46 -2.18
N GLN A 34 -18.47 -11.62 -0.86
CA GLN A 34 -18.54 -10.48 0.07
C GLN A 34 -17.39 -9.50 -0.17
N LEU A 35 -16.17 -10.00 -0.40
CA LEU A 35 -14.99 -9.18 -0.65
C LEU A 35 -15.14 -8.36 -1.94
N ILE A 36 -15.67 -8.96 -3.02
CA ILE A 36 -16.02 -8.21 -4.25
C ILE A 36 -17.05 -7.12 -3.93
N LYS A 37 -18.13 -7.43 -3.20
CA LYS A 37 -19.15 -6.43 -2.85
C LYS A 37 -18.58 -5.25 -2.06
N VAL A 38 -17.66 -5.52 -1.12
CA VAL A 38 -16.98 -4.48 -0.34
C VAL A 38 -16.09 -3.63 -1.24
N PHE A 39 -15.34 -4.25 -2.16
CA PHE A 39 -14.46 -3.53 -3.07
C PHE A 39 -15.19 -2.50 -3.95
N PHE A 40 -16.46 -2.77 -4.29
CA PHE A 40 -17.31 -1.86 -5.07
C PHE A 40 -18.09 -0.82 -4.23
N GLN A 41 -17.82 -0.71 -2.92
CA GLN A 41 -18.39 0.36 -2.10
C GLN A 41 -17.78 1.71 -2.45
N ARG A 42 -18.59 2.77 -2.35
CA ARG A 42 -18.20 4.13 -2.77
C ARG A 42 -16.96 4.62 -2.01
N GLU A 43 -16.83 4.22 -0.76
CA GLU A 43 -15.75 4.55 0.17
C GLU A 43 -14.40 3.97 -0.29
N ILE A 44 -14.40 2.85 -1.03
CA ILE A 44 -13.19 2.23 -1.60
C ILE A 44 -13.00 2.68 -3.05
N VAL A 45 -14.06 2.66 -3.86
CA VAL A 45 -13.98 3.01 -5.28
C VAL A 45 -13.52 4.46 -5.46
N THR A 46 -14.00 5.40 -4.65
CA THR A 46 -13.66 6.82 -4.82
C THR A 46 -12.16 7.09 -4.65
N PRO A 47 -11.50 6.65 -3.54
CA PRO A 47 -10.04 6.74 -3.43
C PRO A 47 -9.31 6.05 -4.58
N PHE A 48 -9.71 4.84 -4.96
CA PHE A 48 -9.03 4.10 -6.03
C PHE A 48 -9.15 4.77 -7.41
N VAL A 49 -10.29 5.40 -7.72
CA VAL A 49 -10.46 6.19 -8.96
C VAL A 49 -9.55 7.41 -8.95
N ILE A 50 -9.50 8.16 -7.85
CA ILE A 50 -8.61 9.33 -7.73
C ILE A 50 -7.15 8.88 -7.80
N PHE A 51 -6.80 7.77 -7.15
CA PHE A 51 -5.46 7.17 -7.21
C PHE A 51 -5.08 6.76 -8.63
N SER A 52 -6.02 6.19 -9.39
CA SER A 52 -5.83 5.83 -10.80
C SER A 52 -5.56 7.07 -11.66
N LEU A 53 -6.37 8.13 -11.49
CA LEU A 53 -6.17 9.41 -12.19
C LEU A 53 -4.81 10.04 -11.85
N PHE A 54 -4.43 10.01 -10.57
CA PHE A 54 -3.12 10.49 -10.12
C PHE A 54 -1.99 9.68 -10.78
N THR A 55 -2.11 8.34 -10.83
CA THR A 55 -1.13 7.45 -11.45
C THR A 55 -0.99 7.75 -12.94
N VAL A 56 -2.10 7.97 -13.66
CA VAL A 56 -2.08 8.39 -15.07
C VAL A 56 -1.34 9.72 -15.24
N GLY A 57 -1.57 10.69 -14.34
CA GLY A 57 -0.84 11.95 -14.34
C GLY A 57 0.67 11.77 -14.15
N VAL A 58 1.08 10.92 -13.20
CA VAL A 58 2.51 10.61 -12.96
C VAL A 58 3.12 9.91 -14.17
N VAL A 59 2.44 8.91 -14.75
CA VAL A 59 2.90 8.21 -15.96
C VAL A 59 3.08 9.18 -17.12
N TRP A 60 2.15 10.11 -17.30
CA TRP A 60 2.28 11.15 -18.31
C TRP A 60 3.52 12.03 -18.07
N CYS A 61 3.76 12.49 -16.84
CA CYS A 61 4.99 13.22 -16.50
C CYS A 61 6.26 12.40 -16.76
N LEU A 62 6.28 11.10 -16.40
CA LEU A 62 7.43 10.22 -16.65
C LEU A 62 7.68 9.98 -18.15
N ARG A 63 6.62 10.01 -18.96
CA ARG A 63 6.71 9.91 -20.42
C ARG A 63 7.38 11.14 -21.01
N GLU A 64 7.06 12.34 -20.55
CA GLU A 64 7.68 13.60 -21.02
C GLU A 64 9.20 13.64 -20.73
N VAL A 65 9.64 13.02 -19.63
CA VAL A 65 11.06 12.90 -19.27
C VAL A 65 11.75 11.69 -19.95
N ALA A 66 11.05 11.00 -20.88
CA ALA A 66 11.52 9.81 -21.59
C ALA A 66 11.91 8.62 -20.68
N ILE A 67 11.42 8.60 -19.44
CA ILE A 67 11.60 7.49 -18.49
C ILE A 67 10.54 6.41 -18.72
N TRP A 68 9.34 6.79 -19.16
CA TRP A 68 8.25 5.86 -19.43
C TRP A 68 7.92 5.76 -20.92
N ASP A 69 7.71 4.54 -21.41
CA ASP A 69 7.18 4.27 -22.75
C ASP A 69 6.08 3.18 -22.70
N THR A 70 5.51 2.82 -23.85
CA THR A 70 4.43 1.83 -23.92
C THR A 70 4.84 0.41 -23.50
N SER A 71 6.14 0.09 -23.45
CA SER A 71 6.61 -1.19 -22.92
C SER A 71 6.38 -1.31 -21.40
N GLN A 72 6.33 -0.16 -20.71
CA GLN A 72 6.20 -0.08 -19.25
C GLN A 72 4.75 -0.14 -18.75
N VAL A 73 3.78 -0.33 -19.65
CA VAL A 73 2.36 -0.50 -19.27
C VAL A 73 2.18 -1.70 -18.34
N LYS A 74 2.82 -2.84 -18.65
CA LYS A 74 2.74 -4.04 -17.80
C LYS A 74 3.25 -3.75 -16.40
N ASN A 75 4.44 -3.16 -16.29
CA ASN A 75 5.08 -2.85 -15.01
C ASN A 75 4.24 -1.86 -14.19
N THR A 76 3.63 -0.87 -14.84
CA THR A 76 2.76 0.11 -14.19
C THR A 76 1.49 -0.53 -13.65
N VAL A 77 0.85 -1.44 -14.41
CA VAL A 77 -0.36 -2.14 -13.96
C VAL A 77 -0.04 -3.09 -12.80
N VAL A 78 1.03 -3.88 -12.92
CA VAL A 78 1.49 -4.78 -11.84
C VAL A 78 1.84 -3.98 -10.59
N TRP A 79 2.59 -2.88 -10.73
CA TRP A 79 2.91 -1.99 -9.62
C TRP A 79 1.66 -1.40 -8.97
N PHE A 80 0.69 -0.92 -9.76
CA PHE A 80 -0.54 -0.33 -9.25
C PHE A 80 -1.35 -1.34 -8.42
N LEU A 81 -1.51 -2.56 -8.93
CA LEU A 81 -2.28 -3.61 -8.28
C LEU A 81 -1.63 -4.15 -7.00
N PHE A 82 -0.31 -4.36 -7.00
CA PHE A 82 0.37 -5.04 -5.89
C PHE A 82 1.07 -4.09 -4.93
N VAL A 83 1.72 -3.03 -5.43
CA VAL A 83 2.48 -2.09 -4.60
C VAL A 83 1.63 -0.88 -4.24
N GLY A 84 1.10 -0.18 -5.23
CA GLY A 84 0.30 1.03 -5.03
C GLY A 84 -0.94 0.78 -4.18
N SER A 85 -1.69 -0.29 -4.48
CA SER A 85 -2.90 -0.67 -3.72
C SER A 85 -2.60 -1.00 -2.25
N VAL A 86 -1.47 -1.67 -1.99
CA VAL A 86 -1.02 -2.00 -0.62
C VAL A 86 -0.59 -0.74 0.12
N GLN A 87 0.17 0.14 -0.52
CA GLN A 87 0.55 1.43 0.08
C GLN A 87 -0.68 2.27 0.44
N LEU A 88 -1.66 2.36 -0.47
CA LEU A 88 -2.92 3.07 -0.22
C LEU A 88 -3.68 2.46 0.96
N SER A 89 -3.83 1.14 0.98
CA SER A 89 -4.56 0.42 2.04
C SER A 89 -3.90 0.56 3.41
N ASN A 90 -2.56 0.50 3.46
CA ASN A 90 -1.81 0.64 4.71
C ASN A 90 -2.02 2.01 5.38
N THR A 91 -2.42 3.02 4.62
CA THR A 91 -2.68 4.38 5.11
C THR A 91 -3.85 4.46 6.08
N VAL A 92 -4.81 3.54 5.97
CA VAL A 92 -6.01 3.50 6.83
C VAL A 92 -5.66 3.30 8.30
N ASN A 93 -4.56 2.60 8.58
CA ASN A 93 -4.15 2.16 9.91
C ASN A 93 -3.00 3.01 10.51
N VAL A 94 -2.72 4.18 9.94
CA VAL A 94 -1.60 5.01 10.40
C VAL A 94 -2.09 6.03 11.42
N ASP A 95 -1.35 6.15 12.53
CA ASP A 95 -1.63 7.11 13.59
C ASP A 95 -0.99 8.49 13.38
N SER A 96 0.10 8.58 12.61
CA SER A 96 0.76 9.86 12.31
C SER A 96 1.31 9.96 10.89
N GLY A 97 0.99 11.07 10.20
CA GLY A 97 1.35 11.28 8.80
C GLY A 97 2.86 11.43 8.56
N VAL A 98 3.60 11.97 9.53
CA VAL A 98 5.06 12.15 9.41
C VAL A 98 5.80 10.81 9.51
N GLN A 99 5.40 9.95 10.45
CA GLN A 99 5.99 8.61 10.56
C GLN A 99 5.65 7.76 9.34
N TYR A 100 4.44 7.91 8.79
CA TYR A 100 4.08 7.31 7.52
C TYR A 100 5.05 7.70 6.41
N LEU A 101 5.23 9.00 6.18
CA LEU A 101 6.08 9.52 5.12
C LEU A 101 7.52 9.00 5.25
N LYS A 102 8.06 9.04 6.47
CA LYS A 102 9.41 8.52 6.77
C LYS A 102 9.52 7.03 6.49
N ARG A 103 8.50 6.24 6.85
CA ARG A 103 8.46 4.80 6.62
C ARG A 103 8.37 4.47 5.13
N ALA A 104 7.46 5.13 4.40
CA ALA A 104 7.24 4.93 2.98
C ALA A 104 8.50 5.30 2.16
N LEU A 105 9.11 6.45 2.44
CA LEU A 105 10.38 6.83 1.82
C LEU A 105 11.49 5.83 2.14
N LYS A 106 11.63 5.45 3.43
CA LYS A 106 12.69 4.51 3.83
C LYS A 106 12.54 3.18 3.10
N GLN A 107 11.33 2.66 2.92
CA GLN A 107 11.09 1.39 2.23
C GLN A 107 11.56 1.40 0.77
N GLN A 108 11.42 2.53 0.07
CA GLN A 108 11.77 2.60 -1.35
C GLN A 108 13.29 2.61 -1.62
N PHE A 109 14.09 3.04 -0.64
CA PHE A 109 15.56 3.09 -0.74
C PHE A 109 16.26 1.94 0.01
N GLN A 110 15.53 0.91 0.43
CA GLN A 110 16.16 -0.25 1.06
C GLN A 110 16.96 -1.05 0.04
N VAL A 111 18.13 -1.54 0.44
CA VAL A 111 18.98 -2.44 -0.36
C VAL A 111 18.20 -3.67 -0.84
N ILE A 112 17.19 -4.11 -0.08
CA ILE A 112 16.31 -5.22 -0.46
C ILE A 112 15.62 -5.00 -1.81
N VAL A 113 15.24 -3.75 -2.14
CA VAL A 113 14.60 -3.43 -3.42
C VAL A 113 15.56 -3.64 -4.59
N LEU A 114 16.85 -3.31 -4.40
CA LEU A 114 17.88 -3.56 -5.40
C LEU A 114 18.15 -5.06 -5.57
N ILE A 115 18.17 -5.82 -4.46
CA ILE A 115 18.32 -7.28 -4.48
C ILE A 115 17.14 -7.92 -5.21
N GLU A 116 15.91 -7.51 -4.89
CA GLU A 116 14.69 -8.00 -5.54
C GLU A 116 14.71 -7.73 -7.05
N PHE A 117 15.15 -6.54 -7.47
CA PHE A 117 15.31 -6.22 -8.88
C PHE A 117 16.36 -7.10 -9.57
N LEU A 118 17.54 -7.27 -8.97
CA LEU A 118 18.60 -8.12 -9.53
C LEU A 118 18.13 -9.56 -9.70
N VAL A 119 17.44 -10.11 -8.70
CA VAL A 119 16.85 -11.44 -8.78
C VAL A 119 15.71 -11.51 -9.81
N ALA A 120 14.96 -10.43 -10.01
CA ALA A 120 13.91 -10.32 -11.03
C ALA A 120 14.45 -10.28 -12.46
N PHE A 121 15.66 -9.78 -12.65
CA PHE A 121 16.29 -9.67 -13.97
C PHE A 121 16.64 -11.04 -14.58
N HIS A 122 17.19 -11.96 -13.78
CA HIS A 122 17.45 -13.31 -14.24
C HIS A 122 16.15 -14.12 -14.23
N SER A 123 15.83 -14.82 -15.33
CA SER A 123 14.72 -15.78 -15.35
C SER A 123 15.14 -17.14 -15.87
N TYR A 124 14.72 -18.16 -15.16
CA TYR A 124 15.03 -19.55 -15.46
C TYR A 124 14.02 -20.14 -16.45
N GLY A 125 14.27 -21.36 -16.91
CA GLY A 125 13.28 -22.13 -17.67
C GLY A 125 12.00 -22.33 -16.87
N PHE A 126 10.86 -22.43 -17.57
CA PHE A 126 9.52 -22.48 -16.95
C PHE A 126 9.39 -23.53 -15.83
N ILE A 127 9.90 -24.75 -16.02
CA ILE A 127 9.83 -25.81 -15.01
C ILE A 127 10.64 -25.46 -13.76
N THR A 128 11.82 -24.88 -13.94
CA THR A 128 12.69 -24.44 -12.83
C THR A 128 12.02 -23.31 -12.04
N GLU A 129 11.48 -22.30 -12.74
CA GLU A 129 10.72 -21.21 -12.09
C GLU A 129 9.50 -21.77 -11.35
N LEU A 130 8.78 -22.73 -11.92
CA LEU A 130 7.60 -23.33 -11.28
C LEU A 130 7.97 -24.04 -9.97
N ILE A 131 9.05 -24.82 -9.95
CA ILE A 131 9.56 -25.47 -8.75
C ILE A 131 10.00 -24.42 -7.71
N LEU A 132 10.78 -23.43 -8.14
CA LEU A 132 11.32 -22.39 -7.27
C LEU A 132 10.19 -21.57 -6.61
N VAL A 133 9.22 -21.10 -7.40
CA VAL A 133 8.07 -20.33 -6.90
C VAL A 133 7.21 -21.18 -5.96
N THR A 134 6.97 -22.45 -6.30
CA THR A 134 6.17 -23.35 -5.46
C THR A 134 6.84 -23.63 -4.12
N VAL A 135 8.13 -23.98 -4.13
CA VAL A 135 8.89 -24.30 -2.93
C VAL A 135 9.06 -23.06 -2.04
N SER A 136 9.44 -21.92 -2.63
CA SER A 136 9.60 -20.67 -1.87
C SER A 136 8.27 -20.20 -1.25
N THR A 137 7.17 -20.28 -2.00
CA THR A 137 5.83 -19.95 -1.50
C THR A 137 5.42 -20.88 -0.37
N PHE A 138 5.63 -22.19 -0.52
CA PHE A 138 5.32 -23.16 0.53
C PHE A 138 6.09 -22.88 1.82
N ILE A 139 7.41 -22.66 1.73
CA ILE A 139 8.25 -22.32 2.89
C ILE A 139 7.79 -21.00 3.54
N ALA A 140 7.48 -19.98 2.73
CA ALA A 140 6.98 -18.70 3.20
C ALA A 140 5.65 -18.85 3.94
N CYS A 141 4.70 -19.59 3.39
CA CYS A 141 3.43 -19.90 4.05
C CYS A 141 3.66 -20.60 5.39
N CYS A 142 4.52 -21.61 5.45
CA CYS A 142 4.86 -22.29 6.71
C CYS A 142 5.47 -21.34 7.75
N SER A 143 6.35 -20.43 7.33
CA SER A 143 6.96 -19.42 8.21
C SER A 143 5.93 -18.43 8.77
N VAL A 144 4.97 -18.01 7.94
CA VAL A 144 3.87 -17.12 8.36
C VAL A 144 2.93 -17.84 9.34
N VAL A 145 2.54 -19.08 9.04
CA VAL A 145 1.68 -19.88 9.94
C VAL A 145 2.38 -20.10 11.29
N ALA A 146 3.66 -20.46 11.28
CA ALA A 146 4.47 -20.62 12.49
C ALA A 146 4.65 -19.32 13.28
N SER A 147 4.44 -18.15 12.67
CA SER A 147 4.50 -16.85 13.37
C SER A 147 3.25 -16.56 14.20
N THR A 148 2.16 -17.33 14.03
CA THR A 148 0.88 -17.07 14.69
C THR A 148 0.85 -17.54 16.15
N ASP A 149 1.61 -18.60 16.47
CA ASP A 149 1.69 -19.16 17.83
C ASP A 149 3.15 -19.10 18.33
N PRO A 150 3.42 -18.48 19.51
CA PRO A 150 4.74 -18.44 20.11
C PRO A 150 5.42 -19.82 20.24
N LYS A 151 4.65 -20.91 20.37
CA LYS A 151 5.17 -22.29 20.46
C LYS A 151 5.99 -22.70 19.24
N PHE A 152 5.68 -22.16 18.05
CA PHE A 152 6.35 -22.51 16.80
C PHE A 152 7.45 -21.53 16.39
N GLN A 153 7.93 -20.69 17.31
CA GLN A 153 8.97 -19.70 17.01
C GLN A 153 10.28 -20.32 16.48
N LYS A 154 10.65 -21.53 16.96
CA LYS A 154 11.81 -22.28 16.41
C LYS A 154 11.58 -22.68 14.95
N VAL A 155 10.37 -23.13 14.60
CA VAL A 155 9.99 -23.53 13.24
C VAL A 155 10.02 -22.33 12.29
N LYS A 156 9.51 -21.18 12.75
CA LYS A 156 9.63 -19.91 12.01
C LYS A 156 11.08 -19.58 11.68
N SER A 157 11.99 -19.71 12.65
CA SER A 157 13.41 -19.41 12.44
C SER A 157 14.03 -20.32 11.38
N VAL A 158 13.74 -21.63 11.42
CA VAL A 158 14.24 -22.60 10.43
C VAL A 158 13.77 -22.24 9.02
N PHE A 159 12.48 -22.00 8.82
CA PHE A 159 11.95 -21.61 7.50
C PHE A 159 12.46 -20.23 7.05
N GLY A 160 12.67 -19.31 7.99
CA GLY A 160 13.31 -18.02 7.72
C GLY A 160 14.75 -18.18 7.23
N ILE A 161 15.55 -19.02 7.88
CA ILE A 161 16.93 -19.33 7.45
C ILE A 161 16.90 -20.00 6.07
N ALA A 162 16.00 -20.94 5.82
CA ALA A 162 15.86 -21.60 4.53
C ALA A 162 15.54 -20.61 3.40
N LEU A 163 14.62 -19.67 3.63
CA LEU A 163 14.32 -18.59 2.66
C LEU A 163 15.52 -17.68 2.44
N SER A 164 16.26 -17.34 3.49
CA SER A 164 17.46 -16.51 3.37
C SER A 164 18.55 -17.20 2.54
N ILE A 165 18.78 -18.50 2.76
CA ILE A 165 19.74 -19.29 1.96
C ILE A 165 19.31 -19.31 0.50
N LEU A 166 18.03 -19.58 0.23
CA LEU A 166 17.50 -19.58 -1.13
C LEU A 166 17.63 -18.20 -1.78
N GLY A 167 17.31 -17.12 -1.06
CA GLY A 167 17.47 -15.75 -1.54
C GLY A 167 18.92 -15.39 -1.86
N ILE A 168 19.87 -15.78 -1.00
CA ILE A 168 21.31 -15.57 -1.23
C ILE A 168 21.77 -16.35 -2.45
N TYR A 169 21.34 -17.60 -2.61
CA TYR A 169 21.68 -18.41 -3.78
C TYR A 169 21.19 -17.73 -5.08
N LEU A 170 19.93 -17.31 -5.13
CA LEU A 170 19.38 -16.62 -6.30
C LEU A 170 20.08 -15.29 -6.58
N PHE A 171 20.47 -14.58 -5.53
CA PHE A 171 21.20 -13.32 -5.67
C PHE A 171 22.59 -13.55 -6.28
N ILE A 172 23.36 -14.54 -5.80
CA ILE A 172 24.67 -14.88 -6.34
C ILE A 172 24.54 -15.33 -7.81
N ASP A 173 23.59 -16.20 -8.11
CA ASP A 173 23.35 -16.68 -9.47
C ASP A 173 22.97 -15.53 -10.42
N SER A 174 22.13 -14.60 -9.96
CA SER A 174 21.76 -13.40 -10.73
C SER A 174 22.96 -12.49 -10.99
N LEU A 175 23.90 -12.36 -10.05
CA LEU A 175 25.15 -11.61 -10.25
C LEU A 175 26.03 -12.27 -11.31
N SER A 176 26.14 -13.60 -11.30
CA SER A 176 26.85 -14.36 -12.33
C SER A 176 26.22 -14.13 -13.71
N TYR A 177 24.90 -14.22 -13.81
CA TYR A 177 24.17 -13.98 -15.07
C TYR A 177 24.39 -12.56 -15.62
N VAL A 178 24.36 -11.53 -14.76
CA VAL A 178 24.63 -10.14 -15.17
C VAL A 178 26.07 -9.96 -15.65
N SER A 179 27.02 -10.71 -15.08
CA SER A 179 28.43 -10.65 -15.47
C SER A 179 28.69 -11.27 -16.84
N ASP A 180 27.90 -12.28 -17.22
CA ASP A 180 27.99 -12.96 -18.51
C ASP A 180 27.32 -12.17 -19.65
N ASP A 181 26.31 -11.33 -19.36
CA ASP A 181 25.48 -10.63 -20.35
C ASP A 181 25.30 -9.13 -20.00
N VAL A 182 26.43 -8.45 -19.80
CA VAL A 182 26.51 -7.06 -19.32
C VAL A 182 25.73 -6.07 -20.20
N ASP A 183 25.80 -6.22 -21.52
CA ASP A 183 25.16 -5.31 -22.48
C ASP A 183 23.63 -5.35 -22.38
N LYS A 184 23.06 -6.51 -22.04
CA LYS A 184 21.62 -6.68 -21.83
C LYS A 184 21.17 -6.06 -20.51
N PHE A 185 22.02 -6.11 -19.48
CA PHE A 185 21.76 -5.46 -18.19
C PHE A 185 21.81 -3.93 -18.30
N PHE A 186 22.80 -3.38 -19.01
CA PHE A 186 22.94 -1.93 -19.25
C PHE A 186 22.07 -1.42 -20.42
N ASN A 187 20.90 -2.03 -20.63
CA ASN A 187 19.93 -1.58 -21.61
C ASN A 187 18.99 -0.53 -20.99
N ILE A 188 18.59 0.46 -21.79
CA ILE A 188 17.61 1.48 -21.36
C ILE A 188 16.27 0.84 -20.93
N SER A 189 15.84 -0.25 -21.56
CA SER A 189 14.63 -0.98 -21.18
C SER A 189 14.73 -1.58 -19.78
N THR A 190 15.84 -2.26 -19.48
CA THR A 190 16.15 -2.79 -18.14
C THR A 190 16.21 -1.68 -17.09
N LEU A 191 16.82 -0.54 -17.43
CA LEU A 191 16.85 0.62 -16.54
C LEU A 191 15.44 1.17 -16.28
N ARG A 192 14.57 1.20 -17.29
CA ARG A 192 13.16 1.59 -17.13
C ARG A 192 12.39 0.60 -16.26
N ASP A 193 12.60 -0.70 -16.44
CA ASP A 193 11.97 -1.76 -15.62
C ASP A 193 12.32 -1.60 -14.13
N PHE A 194 13.52 -1.11 -13.81
CA PHE A 194 13.91 -0.76 -12.44
C PHE A 194 13.33 0.58 -11.96
N LEU A 195 13.55 1.64 -12.75
CA LEU A 195 13.28 3.01 -12.33
C LEU A 195 11.78 3.32 -12.29
N VAL A 196 10.97 2.79 -13.21
CA VAL A 196 9.54 3.13 -13.31
C VAL A 196 8.79 2.74 -12.03
N PRO A 197 8.83 1.47 -11.55
CA PRO A 197 8.18 1.11 -10.29
C PRO A 197 8.71 1.91 -9.10
N MET A 198 10.02 2.20 -9.07
CA MET A 198 10.65 2.98 -7.99
C MET A 198 10.14 4.42 -7.97
N LEU A 199 10.12 5.09 -9.12
CA LEU A 199 9.66 6.47 -9.26
C LEU A 199 8.16 6.59 -9.02
N LEU A 200 7.36 5.60 -9.45
CA LEU A 200 5.93 5.54 -9.13
C LEU A 200 5.70 5.45 -7.61
N SER A 201 6.46 4.59 -6.91
CA SER A 201 6.41 4.47 -5.44
C SER A 201 6.87 5.72 -4.69
N VAL A 202 7.79 6.52 -5.23
CA VAL A 202 8.14 7.81 -4.63
C VAL A 202 7.06 8.86 -4.94
N SER A 203 6.56 8.87 -6.18
CA SER A 203 5.62 9.88 -6.67
C SER A 203 4.23 9.77 -6.07
N ILE A 204 3.84 8.59 -5.57
CA ILE A 204 2.56 8.38 -4.88
C ILE A 204 2.56 8.94 -3.45
N ILE A 205 3.73 9.19 -2.84
CA ILE A 205 3.83 9.62 -1.44
C ILE A 205 3.01 10.89 -1.13
N PRO A 206 3.03 11.95 -1.98
CA PRO A 206 2.17 13.12 -1.80
C PRO A 206 0.68 12.76 -1.83
N TYR A 207 0.26 11.91 -2.76
CA TYR A 207 -1.12 11.46 -2.86
C TYR A 207 -1.54 10.71 -1.59
N VAL A 208 -0.71 9.79 -1.11
CA VAL A 208 -1.01 9.04 0.10
C VAL A 208 -1.07 9.94 1.33
N TYR A 209 -0.19 10.94 1.43
CA TYR A 209 -0.26 11.93 2.51
C TYR A 209 -1.59 12.72 2.48
N CYS A 210 -2.01 13.18 1.30
CA CYS A 210 -3.32 13.81 1.15
C CYS A 210 -4.47 12.87 1.54
N PHE A 211 -4.37 11.59 1.16
CA PHE A 211 -5.37 10.59 1.51
C PHE A 211 -5.40 10.29 3.02
N TYR A 212 -4.24 10.24 3.68
CA TYR A 212 -4.13 10.17 5.13
C TYR A 212 -4.89 11.32 5.80
N CYS A 213 -4.64 12.57 5.37
CA CYS A 213 -5.35 13.73 5.90
C CYS A 213 -6.86 13.61 5.70
N TYR A 214 -7.30 13.18 4.51
CA TYR A 214 -8.70 12.94 4.20
C TYR A 214 -9.34 11.92 5.16
N ILE A 215 -8.70 10.76 5.37
CA ILE A 215 -9.19 9.73 6.30
C ILE A 215 -9.28 10.27 7.72
N THR A 216 -8.28 11.01 8.19
CA THR A 216 -8.26 11.53 9.55
C THR A 216 -9.36 12.57 9.77
N TYR A 217 -9.63 13.43 8.78
CA TYR A 217 -10.79 14.32 8.82
C TYR A 217 -12.11 13.54 8.83
N GLU A 218 -12.26 12.54 7.98
CA GLU A 218 -13.48 11.74 7.91
C GLU A 218 -13.75 11.04 9.25
N LYS A 219 -12.74 10.38 9.82
CA LYS A 219 -12.80 9.77 11.16
C LYS A 219 -13.17 10.77 12.25
N ALA A 220 -12.55 11.94 12.26
CA ALA A 220 -12.84 12.99 13.24
C ALA A 220 -14.29 13.47 13.10
N TYR A 221 -14.70 13.83 11.89
CA TYR A 221 -16.00 14.43 11.63
C TYR A 221 -17.18 13.47 11.67
N ILE A 222 -16.98 12.16 11.60
CA ILE A 222 -18.05 11.19 11.87
C ILE A 222 -18.65 11.42 13.27
N LYS A 223 -17.84 11.79 14.28
CA LYS A 223 -18.30 12.09 15.65
C LYS A 223 -19.30 13.23 15.71
N THR A 224 -19.16 14.23 14.83
CA THR A 224 -20.12 15.35 14.77
C THR A 224 -21.54 14.90 14.41
N ARG A 225 -21.70 13.76 13.72
CA ARG A 225 -23.03 13.17 13.44
C ARG A 225 -23.66 12.55 14.70
N ILE A 226 -22.85 12.16 15.68
CA ILE A 226 -23.31 11.64 16.97
C ILE A 226 -23.73 12.81 17.87
N TYR A 227 -23.03 13.94 17.79
CA TYR A 227 -23.27 15.08 18.67
C TYR A 227 -24.43 15.98 18.25
N THR A 228 -24.77 16.04 16.96
CA THR A 228 -25.90 16.85 16.48
C THR A 228 -26.46 16.37 15.15
N ASP A 229 -27.78 16.35 15.04
CA ASP A 229 -28.49 16.01 13.80
C ASP A 229 -28.52 17.17 12.81
N SER A 230 -28.36 18.41 13.29
CA SER A 230 -28.38 19.60 12.44
C SER A 230 -27.22 19.61 11.43
N SER A 231 -27.54 19.66 10.14
CA SER A 231 -26.53 19.77 9.08
C SER A 231 -25.78 21.10 9.13
N GLU A 232 -26.42 22.17 9.59
CA GLU A 232 -25.81 23.49 9.70
C GLU A 232 -24.77 23.54 10.81
N LEU A 233 -25.10 23.01 12.00
CA LEU A 233 -24.17 22.96 13.13
C LEU A 233 -22.96 22.06 12.82
N ARG A 234 -23.18 20.93 12.12
CA ARG A 234 -22.08 20.09 11.63
C ARG A 234 -21.17 20.82 10.66
N ARG A 235 -21.71 21.57 9.69
CA ARG A 235 -20.89 22.35 8.73
C ARG A 235 -20.13 23.46 9.44
N TYR A 236 -20.78 24.16 10.36
CA TYR A 236 -20.15 25.21 11.16
C TYR A 236 -19.00 24.66 12.01
N ALA A 237 -19.22 23.56 12.75
CA ALA A 237 -18.18 22.89 13.53
C ALA A 237 -16.98 22.53 12.66
N LYS A 238 -17.21 21.88 11.51
CA LYS A 238 -16.14 21.49 10.55
C LYS A 238 -15.32 22.68 10.09
N PHE A 239 -15.99 23.73 9.63
CA PHE A 239 -15.32 24.91 9.09
C PHE A 239 -14.55 25.67 10.17
N LYS A 240 -15.19 25.88 11.33
CA LYS A 240 -14.60 26.62 12.45
C LYS A 240 -13.41 25.85 13.04
N SER A 241 -13.53 24.54 13.27
CA SER A 241 -12.42 23.73 13.77
C SER A 241 -11.26 23.69 12.77
N PHE A 242 -11.54 23.59 11.47
CA PHE A 242 -10.50 23.61 10.44
C PHE A 242 -9.70 24.92 10.47
N ILE A 243 -10.36 26.07 10.56
CA ILE A 243 -9.68 27.38 10.64
C ILE A 243 -8.91 27.50 11.95
N GLU A 244 -9.57 27.23 13.08
CA GLU A 244 -9.01 27.48 14.41
C GLU A 244 -7.80 26.59 14.70
N PHE A 245 -7.84 25.33 14.27
CA PHE A 245 -6.74 24.38 14.45
C PHE A 245 -5.78 24.34 13.25
N ARG A 246 -5.85 25.32 12.33
CA ARG A 246 -4.97 25.46 11.14
C ARG A 246 -4.93 24.19 10.27
N GLY A 247 -6.05 23.50 10.20
CA GLY A 247 -6.17 22.25 9.46
C GLY A 247 -5.44 21.06 10.09
N ASN A 248 -4.94 21.12 11.33
CA ASN A 248 -4.32 19.94 11.94
C ASN A 248 -5.40 18.88 12.28
N PRO A 249 -5.43 17.72 11.58
CA PRO A 249 -6.50 16.75 11.74
C PRO A 249 -6.40 15.98 13.06
N GLU A 250 -5.20 15.86 13.65
CA GLU A 250 -4.99 15.21 14.95
C GLU A 250 -5.61 16.06 16.08
N ILE A 251 -5.36 17.37 16.08
CA ILE A 251 -5.93 18.31 17.06
C ILE A 251 -7.46 18.34 16.96
N ILE A 252 -8.01 18.37 15.74
CA ILE A 252 -9.46 18.31 15.51
C ILE A 252 -10.06 17.02 16.06
N ASN A 253 -9.39 15.88 15.85
CA ASN A 253 -9.85 14.60 16.36
C ASN A 253 -9.82 14.55 17.90
N CYS A 254 -8.78 15.10 18.53
CA CYS A 254 -8.67 15.18 19.99
C CYS A 254 -9.73 16.11 20.60
N TRP A 255 -9.97 17.29 20.01
CA TRP A 255 -11.06 18.18 20.41
C TRP A 255 -12.41 17.44 20.33
N LEU A 256 -12.69 16.75 19.22
CA LEU A 256 -13.93 15.99 19.07
C LEU A 256 -14.04 14.77 20.00
N CYS A 257 -12.92 14.22 20.50
CA CYS A 257 -12.96 13.23 21.59
C CYS A 257 -13.30 13.86 22.94
N TYR A 258 -12.85 15.09 23.17
CA TYR A 258 -13.05 15.82 24.42
C TYR A 258 -14.47 16.39 24.54
N SER A 259 -15.04 16.82 23.42
CA SER A 259 -16.35 17.45 23.37
C SER A 259 -17.53 16.51 23.63
N CYS A 260 -18.62 17.08 24.15
CA CYS A 260 -19.86 16.37 24.47
C CYS A 260 -21.08 16.94 23.70
N ILE A 261 -22.17 16.17 23.64
CA ILE A 261 -23.45 16.57 22.99
C ILE A 261 -23.93 17.99 23.34
N PRO A 262 -23.86 18.47 24.61
CA PRO A 262 -24.32 19.82 24.97
C PRO A 262 -23.61 20.95 24.22
N GLU A 263 -22.35 20.75 23.84
CA GLU A 263 -21.52 21.74 23.14
C GLU A 263 -21.93 21.90 21.66
N PHE A 264 -22.74 20.99 21.11
CA PHE A 264 -23.19 21.01 19.71
C PHE A 264 -24.66 21.46 19.56
N LYS A 265 -25.19 22.20 20.53
CA LYS A 265 -26.57 22.74 20.48
C LYS A 265 -26.68 24.07 19.73
N SER A 266 -25.62 24.87 19.66
CA SER A 266 -25.64 26.18 18.98
C SER A 266 -24.26 26.53 18.39
N LYS A 267 -24.21 27.50 17.47
CA LYS A 267 -22.93 27.98 16.91
C LYS A 267 -22.03 28.61 17.99
N GLN A 268 -22.64 29.19 19.02
CA GLN A 268 -21.92 29.82 20.13
C GLN A 268 -21.25 28.79 21.03
N THR A 269 -22.00 27.76 21.47
CA THR A 269 -21.47 26.66 22.30
C THR A 269 -20.34 25.88 21.61
N ILE A 270 -20.44 25.69 20.28
CA ILE A 270 -19.37 25.09 19.49
C ILE A 270 -18.10 25.97 19.52
N ALA A 271 -18.25 27.29 19.34
CA ALA A 271 -17.11 28.21 19.36
C ALA A 271 -16.46 28.30 20.75
N GLU A 272 -17.26 28.27 21.81
CA GLU A 272 -16.81 28.23 23.19
C GLU A 272 -15.99 26.96 23.46
N SER A 273 -16.49 25.78 23.08
CA SER A 273 -15.76 24.51 23.26
C SER A 273 -14.39 24.48 22.57
N ILE A 274 -14.28 25.05 21.36
CA ILE A 274 -13.01 25.16 20.63
C ILE A 274 -12.05 26.08 21.38
N HIS A 275 -12.56 27.19 21.93
CA HIS A 275 -11.75 28.15 22.67
C HIS A 275 -11.27 27.59 24.01
N GLU A 276 -12.12 26.87 24.74
CA GLU A 276 -11.73 26.17 25.97
C GLU A 276 -10.67 25.11 25.71
N TYR A 277 -10.87 24.27 24.68
CA TYR A 277 -9.89 23.25 24.31
C TYR A 277 -8.53 23.87 23.95
N LYS A 278 -8.52 24.98 23.20
CA LYS A 278 -7.29 25.72 22.89
C LYS A 278 -6.58 26.17 24.17
N LYS A 279 -7.29 26.78 25.13
CA LYS A 279 -6.67 27.22 26.40
C LYS A 279 -5.98 26.08 27.13
N ILE A 280 -6.60 24.90 27.15
CA ILE A 280 -6.04 23.71 27.81
C ILE A 280 -4.76 23.24 27.11
N THR A 281 -4.71 23.26 25.78
CA THR A 281 -3.53 22.81 25.00
C THR A 281 -2.39 23.81 24.85
N THR A 282 -2.59 25.09 25.24
CA THR A 282 -1.57 26.15 25.08
C THR A 282 -0.85 26.49 26.40
N ASN A 283 -1.28 25.92 27.52
CA ASN A 283 -0.59 25.95 28.82
C ASN A 283 0.27 24.69 28.99
#